data_AF-A0A9P5GB77-F1
#
_entry.id   AF-A0A9P5GB77-F1
#
_cell.length_a   1.000
_cell.length_b   1.000
_cell.length_c   1.000
_cell.angle_alpha   90.00
_cell.angle_beta   90.00
_cell.angle_gamma   90.00
#
_symmetry.space_group_name_H-M   'P 1'
#
loop_
_entity.id
_entity.type
_entity.pdbx_description
1 polymer ?
#
loop_
_entity_poly.entity_id
_entity_poly.type
_entity_poly.pdbx_seq_one_letter_code
_entity_poly.pdbx_strand_id
1 'polypeptide(L)'
;MDHVFGASYGAPFVGEYEPPSCHFDTVRINLTVTSQGRQFDRLALMYLGDNEVFRTSTAEPTANGIVWTYIKEMSQYNSLWKSPQKLIFDLGNIINDVYTGSFNVTLTAHFSEEHNVKTADIILPISAKKSASNSSSAFQLPTDNTTVMYEIPAAASRAVVSISACGQSEEEFWWSNVFSEDTQDFESTVGGLYGYTPFREVQLYIDGILAGLVWPFPIIFTGGVTPGFWRPVVGTDAFDLRQPEIDISPFLPMVQDGKQHSFEIRVTGLDVLADGSATFANTVGSYWVVTGNIFIYIDDDSSASEATITRDNSRPTVDAPLPVFAVTRNLVQSKTGGNDSLSYSVVVERVFRATSSMYSWSQTLSFSNHGFLNQQGYSQVNRQLTTGKNTITELGDTPVSNSIAFQYPLVVNSTYGLTSNETTIDSWMKRGLDFEATGGLGISTYTLTSGPSYLHTSQSGTARYKSVTGGKSSSWGDTINVFDSQANGRSYHRSVHAANGTIVSDTDPKGKTSASSAQDHENTGRDSVRAMIGKGPGALVN
;
A
#
# COMPACT_ATOMS: atom_id res chain seq x y z
N MET A 1 14.56 16.47 10.39
CA MET A 1 13.30 16.87 11.04
C MET A 1 13.30 16.33 12.46
N ASP A 2 12.93 17.16 13.43
CA ASP A 2 12.60 16.75 14.80
C ASP A 2 11.29 17.45 15.17
N HIS A 3 10.20 16.71 15.31
CA HIS A 3 8.86 17.27 15.41
C HIS A 3 7.92 16.41 16.26
N VAL A 4 6.97 17.06 16.93
CA VAL A 4 5.94 16.41 17.76
C VAL A 4 4.58 16.57 17.10
N PHE A 5 4.02 15.47 16.62
CA PHE A 5 2.68 15.40 16.04
C PHE A 5 1.65 15.08 17.14
N GLY A 6 1.07 16.13 17.72
CA GLY A 6 -0.03 16.05 18.70
C GLY A 6 -1.37 16.39 18.06
N ALA A 7 -1.68 17.68 17.93
CA ALA A 7 -2.85 18.19 17.21
C ALA A 7 -2.44 18.66 15.81
N SER A 8 -2.07 17.71 14.95
CA SER A 8 -1.45 17.96 13.64
C SER A 8 -2.36 17.67 12.45
N TYR A 9 -3.65 17.39 12.67
CA TYR A 9 -4.60 17.18 11.59
C TYR A 9 -4.68 18.43 10.68
N GLY A 10 -4.38 18.26 9.38
CA GLY A 10 -4.32 19.37 8.42
C GLY A 10 -3.14 20.35 8.63
N ALA A 11 -2.21 20.03 9.53
CA ALA A 11 -1.06 20.85 9.88
C ALA A 11 0.22 19.99 9.85
N PRO A 12 0.73 19.65 8.64
CA PRO A 12 1.92 18.82 8.51
C PRO A 12 3.18 19.55 8.99
N PHE A 13 4.26 18.80 9.25
CA PHE A 13 5.58 19.43 9.35
C PHE A 13 5.98 19.96 7.98
N VAL A 14 6.51 21.18 7.94
CA VAL A 14 7.02 21.82 6.73
C VAL A 14 8.42 22.34 7.04
N GLY A 15 9.39 21.94 6.24
CA GLY A 15 10.76 22.43 6.31
C GLY A 15 11.35 22.62 4.92
N GLU A 16 12.40 23.42 4.83
CA GLU A 16 13.19 23.54 3.61
C GLU A 16 14.41 22.62 3.71
N TYR A 17 14.62 21.82 2.69
CA TYR A 17 15.78 20.96 2.52
C TYR A 17 16.74 21.59 1.52
N GLU A 18 18.01 21.67 1.90
CA GLU A 18 19.11 22.10 1.05
C GLU A 18 20.08 20.92 0.89
N PRO A 19 20.51 20.58 -0.34
CA PRO A 19 21.48 19.51 -0.57
C PRO A 19 22.80 19.76 0.15
N PRO A 20 23.47 18.71 0.66
CA PRO A 20 24.81 18.86 1.19
C PRO A 20 25.78 19.26 0.08
N SER A 21 26.86 19.96 0.43
CA SER A 21 27.88 20.40 -0.54
C SER A 21 28.77 19.28 -1.07
N CYS A 22 28.60 18.05 -0.58
CA CYS A 22 29.38 16.88 -1.01
C CYS A 22 28.74 16.22 -2.22
N HIS A 23 29.55 15.51 -3.01
CA HIS A 23 29.01 14.56 -3.97
C HIS A 23 28.37 13.38 -3.24
N PHE A 24 27.25 12.86 -3.76
CA PHE A 24 26.59 11.67 -3.27
C PHE A 24 25.79 11.00 -4.38
N ASP A 25 25.64 9.68 -4.27
CA ASP A 25 24.80 8.84 -5.12
C ASP A 25 23.86 7.94 -4.31
N THR A 26 24.03 7.93 -3.00
CA THR A 26 23.30 7.07 -2.08
C THR A 26 22.67 7.91 -0.98
N VAL A 27 21.36 7.77 -0.82
CA VAL A 27 20.58 8.45 0.23
C VAL A 27 19.79 7.40 1.00
N ARG A 28 19.91 7.43 2.33
CA ARG A 28 19.08 6.63 3.23
C ARG A 28 18.46 7.54 4.27
N ILE A 29 17.16 7.39 4.52
CA ILE A 29 16.52 8.07 5.66
C ILE A 29 16.38 7.10 6.82
N ASN A 30 16.51 7.64 8.02
CA ASN A 30 16.24 6.97 9.28
C ASN A 30 15.09 7.71 9.96
N LEU A 31 13.92 7.06 10.03
CA LEU A 31 12.74 7.53 10.74
C LEU A 31 12.70 6.83 12.10
N THR A 32 12.83 7.58 13.19
CA THR A 32 12.63 7.09 14.55
C THR A 32 11.42 7.77 15.17
N VAL A 33 10.49 6.98 15.70
CA VAL A 33 9.25 7.46 16.29
C VAL A 33 9.13 6.96 17.71
N THR A 34 8.78 7.85 18.63
CA THR A 34 8.39 7.51 19.99
C THR A 34 6.97 8.01 20.27
N SER A 35 6.20 7.23 21.01
CA SER A 35 4.84 7.59 21.39
C SER A 35 4.45 6.88 22.68
N GLN A 36 3.61 7.52 23.49
CA GLN A 36 3.14 6.99 24.77
C GLN A 36 1.69 7.39 25.02
N GLY A 37 0.89 6.48 25.59
CA GLY A 37 -0.53 6.69 25.87
C GLY A 37 -1.42 5.91 24.90
N ARG A 38 -2.66 6.36 24.73
CA ARG A 38 -3.60 5.76 23.78
C ARG A 38 -3.57 6.53 22.46
N GLN A 39 -3.27 5.84 21.37
CA GLN A 39 -3.43 6.35 20.00
C GLN A 39 -3.62 5.18 19.04
N PHE A 40 -4.31 5.42 17.93
CA PHE A 40 -4.42 4.43 16.85
C PHE A 40 -3.37 4.66 15.79
N ASP A 41 -3.25 3.71 14.87
CA ASP A 41 -2.41 3.86 13.71
C ASP A 41 -2.82 5.08 12.88
N ARG A 42 -1.82 5.85 12.45
CA ARG A 42 -1.99 7.04 11.62
C ARG A 42 -1.16 6.85 10.35
N LEU A 43 -1.82 7.04 9.21
CA LEU A 43 -1.13 7.15 7.93
C LEU A 43 -0.28 8.42 7.92
N ALA A 44 0.95 8.32 7.45
CA ALA A 44 1.83 9.45 7.24
C ALA A 44 2.45 9.42 5.84
N LEU A 45 2.64 10.63 5.28
CA LEU A 45 3.14 10.85 3.94
C LEU A 45 4.27 11.87 3.97
N MET A 46 5.39 11.54 3.33
CA MET A 46 6.53 12.42 3.17
C MET A 46 6.68 12.82 1.71
N TYR A 47 6.85 14.12 1.48
CA TYR A 47 7.04 14.71 0.17
C TYR A 47 8.36 15.48 0.08
N LEU A 48 8.97 15.42 -1.10
CA LEU A 48 9.97 16.38 -1.57
C LEU A 48 9.33 17.21 -2.68
N GLY A 49 9.02 18.47 -2.36
CA GLY A 49 8.12 19.28 -3.16
C GLY A 49 6.73 18.63 -3.21
N ASP A 50 6.29 18.26 -4.42
CA ASP A 50 5.00 17.61 -4.66
C ASP A 50 5.10 16.10 -4.94
N ASN A 51 6.31 15.54 -4.89
CA ASN A 51 6.57 14.11 -5.10
C ASN A 51 6.48 13.38 -3.76
N GLU A 52 5.58 12.41 -3.66
CA GLU A 52 5.53 11.53 -2.48
C GLU A 52 6.69 10.54 -2.55
N VAL A 53 7.58 10.58 -1.56
CA VAL A 53 8.78 9.73 -1.53
C VAL A 53 8.70 8.62 -0.48
N PHE A 54 7.77 8.74 0.47
CA PHE A 54 7.57 7.73 1.52
C PHE A 54 6.15 7.79 2.10
N ARG A 55 5.50 6.63 2.17
CA ARG A 55 4.20 6.43 2.84
C ARG A 55 4.35 5.35 3.91
N THR A 56 3.93 5.68 5.12
CA THR A 56 4.12 4.86 6.31
C THR A 56 2.89 4.91 7.20
N SER A 57 2.76 3.95 8.13
CA SER A 57 1.75 3.99 9.19
C SER A 57 2.43 3.81 10.54
N THR A 58 1.93 4.52 11.55
CA THR A 58 2.49 4.46 12.91
C THR A 58 2.07 3.20 13.64
N ALA A 59 2.96 2.59 14.42
CA ALA A 59 2.55 1.59 15.42
C ALA A 59 1.69 2.23 16.53
N GLU A 60 0.68 1.49 17.01
CA GLU A 60 -0.11 1.93 18.17
C GLU A 60 0.71 1.91 19.47
N PRO A 61 0.80 3.02 20.20
CA PRO A 61 1.49 3.06 21.49
C PRO A 61 0.80 2.22 22.57
N THR A 62 1.52 2.10 23.69
CA THR A 62 1.01 1.58 24.96
C THR A 62 1.11 2.66 26.03
N ALA A 63 0.50 2.45 27.20
CA ALA A 63 0.67 3.32 28.37
C ALA A 63 2.15 3.47 28.79
N ASN A 64 2.97 2.44 28.57
CA ASN A 64 4.41 2.44 28.87
C ASN A 64 5.27 3.06 27.77
N GLY A 65 4.68 3.37 26.63
CA GLY A 65 5.35 3.92 25.47
C GLY A 65 5.92 2.87 24.53
N ILE A 66 6.27 3.32 23.33
CA ILE A 66 6.90 2.55 22.26
C ILE A 66 8.01 3.38 21.60
N VAL A 67 8.96 2.67 21.00
CA VAL A 67 9.94 3.23 20.07
C VAL A 67 10.11 2.28 18.90
N TRP A 68 10.18 2.83 17.70
CA TRP A 68 10.54 2.06 16.52
C TRP A 68 11.35 2.91 15.57
N THR A 69 12.14 2.22 14.76
CA THR A 69 13.02 2.84 13.77
C THR A 69 12.85 2.12 12.43
N TYR A 70 12.74 2.89 11.36
CA TYR A 70 12.73 2.39 9.98
C TYR A 70 13.83 3.07 9.17
N ILE A 71 14.59 2.27 8.43
CA ILE A 71 15.63 2.77 7.52
C ILE A 71 15.13 2.52 6.10
N LYS A 72 14.98 3.58 5.32
CA LYS A 72 14.49 3.51 3.94
C LYS A 72 15.60 3.90 2.96
N GLU A 73 15.73 3.12 1.90
CA GLU A 73 16.52 3.44 0.71
C GLU A 73 15.80 4.53 -0.10
N MET A 74 16.50 5.63 -0.38
CA MET A 74 15.91 6.84 -0.99
C MET A 74 16.67 7.30 -2.24
N SER A 75 17.63 6.52 -2.74
CA SER A 75 18.50 6.92 -3.85
C SER A 75 17.76 6.94 -5.19
N GLN A 76 16.68 6.19 -5.34
CA GLN A 76 15.78 6.29 -6.51
C GLN A 76 15.25 7.72 -6.72
N TYR A 77 15.25 8.56 -5.68
CA TYR A 77 14.83 9.97 -5.71
C TYR A 77 16.00 10.97 -5.84
N ASN A 78 17.19 10.53 -6.25
CA ASN A 78 18.41 11.36 -6.25
C ASN A 78 18.29 12.71 -6.97
N SER A 79 17.55 12.80 -8.08
CA SER A 79 17.32 14.08 -8.77
C SER A 79 16.60 15.11 -7.91
N LEU A 80 15.71 14.66 -7.01
CA LEU A 80 15.08 15.51 -6.00
C LEU A 80 16.06 15.89 -4.89
N TRP A 81 16.83 14.92 -4.37
CA TRP A 81 17.82 15.17 -3.30
C TRP A 81 18.96 16.10 -3.71
N LYS A 82 19.28 16.19 -5.00
CA LYS A 82 20.35 17.05 -5.54
C LYS A 82 19.93 18.50 -5.76
N SER A 83 18.69 18.87 -5.43
CA SER A 83 18.20 20.24 -5.51
C SER A 83 17.49 20.65 -4.20
N PRO A 84 17.36 21.96 -3.93
CA PRO A 84 16.55 22.43 -2.80
C PRO A 84 15.12 21.92 -2.94
N GLN A 85 14.54 21.42 -1.85
CA GLN A 85 13.19 20.88 -1.81
C GLN A 85 12.43 21.40 -0.61
N LYS A 86 11.13 21.63 -0.77
CA LYS A 86 10.25 21.72 0.39
C LYS A 86 9.98 20.31 0.93
N LEU A 87 10.42 20.02 2.13
CA LEU A 87 10.11 18.80 2.85
C LEU A 87 8.77 18.96 3.58
N ILE A 88 7.78 18.16 3.21
CA ILE A 88 6.50 18.08 3.91
C ILE A 88 6.39 16.68 4.52
N PHE A 89 6.14 16.58 5.82
CA PHE A 89 5.83 15.32 6.49
C PHE A 89 4.45 15.45 7.13
N ASP A 90 3.46 14.85 6.48
CA ASP A 90 2.07 14.87 6.87
C ASP A 90 1.75 13.66 7.74
N LEU A 91 1.54 13.88 9.03
CA LEU A 91 1.07 12.90 9.99
C LEU A 91 -0.07 13.53 10.76
N GLY A 92 -1.30 13.28 10.31
CA GLY A 92 -2.51 13.76 10.96
C GLY A 92 -2.72 13.08 12.30
N ASN A 93 -2.73 13.86 13.38
CA ASN A 93 -2.99 13.35 14.72
C ASN A 93 -3.96 14.26 15.48
N ILE A 94 -4.70 13.64 16.41
CA ILE A 94 -5.67 14.31 17.28
C ILE A 94 -5.37 13.87 18.72
N ILE A 95 -5.36 14.84 19.63
CA ILE A 95 -5.25 14.61 21.08
C ILE A 95 -6.53 15.11 21.76
N ASN A 96 -7.13 14.25 22.58
CA ASN A 96 -8.30 14.55 23.39
C ASN A 96 -8.35 13.61 24.63
N ASP A 97 -9.48 13.57 25.33
CA ASP A 97 -9.66 12.74 26.53
C ASP A 97 -9.57 11.22 26.26
N VAL A 98 -9.70 10.82 25.00
CA VAL A 98 -9.61 9.43 24.54
C VAL A 98 -8.21 9.17 23.97
N TYR A 99 -7.80 9.94 22.97
CA TYR A 99 -6.52 9.83 22.28
C TYR A 99 -5.48 10.71 22.97
N THR A 100 -4.62 10.12 23.78
CA THR A 100 -3.66 10.85 24.60
C THR A 100 -2.22 10.81 24.07
N GLY A 101 -1.95 9.97 23.06
CA GLY A 101 -0.60 9.76 22.53
C GLY A 101 -0.24 10.68 21.37
N SER A 102 0.80 11.49 21.57
CA SER A 102 1.50 12.20 20.50
C SER A 102 2.57 11.32 19.86
N PHE A 103 2.98 11.64 18.64
CA PHE A 103 4.12 11.00 17.98
C PHE A 103 5.29 11.99 17.93
N ASN A 104 6.36 11.67 18.64
CA ASN A 104 7.63 12.40 18.54
C ASN A 104 8.46 11.73 17.46
N VAL A 105 8.74 12.45 16.39
CA VAL A 105 9.32 11.92 15.17
C VAL A 105 10.63 12.62 14.88
N THR A 106 11.69 11.82 14.76
CA THR A 106 12.98 12.25 14.25
C THR A 106 13.21 11.59 12.90
N LEU A 107 13.46 12.40 11.86
CA LEU A 107 13.84 11.94 10.53
C LEU A 107 15.19 12.53 10.15
N THR A 108 16.16 11.64 9.92
CA THR A 108 17.54 11.97 9.54
C THR A 108 17.84 11.39 8.17
N ALA A 109 18.33 12.23 7.25
CA ALA A 109 18.83 11.77 5.95
C ALA A 109 20.36 11.60 6.01
N HIS A 110 20.85 10.47 5.51
CA HIS A 110 22.25 10.13 5.40
C HIS A 110 22.64 10.09 3.93
N PHE A 111 23.72 10.79 3.58
CA PHE A 111 24.24 10.91 2.22
C PHE A 111 25.61 10.24 2.15
N SER A 112 25.78 9.34 1.18
CA SER A 112 27.04 8.63 0.93
C SER A 112 27.28 8.45 -0.57
N GLU A 113 28.50 8.01 -0.89
CA GLU A 113 28.91 7.62 -2.24
C GLU A 113 29.26 6.13 -2.20
N GLU A 114 28.43 5.29 -2.81
CA GLU A 114 28.56 3.83 -2.82
C GLU A 114 28.69 3.26 -4.25
N HIS A 115 28.91 4.12 -5.26
CA HIS A 115 28.89 3.79 -6.69
C HIS A 115 27.57 3.14 -7.10
N ASN A 116 26.49 3.88 -6.84
CA ASN A 116 25.13 3.42 -7.02
C ASN A 116 24.76 3.26 -8.52
N VAL A 117 23.63 2.60 -8.77
CA VAL A 117 23.09 2.42 -10.13
C VAL A 117 22.56 3.73 -10.72
N LYS A 118 22.33 3.77 -12.05
CA LYS A 118 21.68 4.91 -12.72
C LYS A 118 20.32 5.18 -12.06
N THR A 119 20.09 6.43 -11.67
CA THR A 119 18.82 6.90 -11.09
C THR A 119 18.14 7.85 -12.08
N ALA A 120 16.85 8.13 -11.90
CA ALA A 120 16.11 8.97 -12.83
C ALA A 120 16.65 10.40 -12.83
N ASP A 121 16.87 10.95 -14.02
CA ASP A 121 17.35 12.31 -14.23
C ASP A 121 16.29 13.34 -13.86
N ILE A 122 15.01 13.01 -14.09
CA ILE A 122 13.85 13.85 -13.78
C ILE A 122 12.79 13.00 -13.08
N ILE A 123 12.15 13.55 -12.05
CA ILE A 123 11.01 12.95 -11.37
C ILE A 123 9.86 13.96 -11.34
N LEU A 124 8.73 13.60 -11.95
CA LEU A 124 7.54 14.45 -12.03
C LEU A 124 6.39 13.86 -11.20
N PRO A 125 5.68 14.66 -10.37
CA PRO A 125 4.65 14.11 -9.49
C PRO A 125 3.29 13.98 -10.20
N ILE A 126 2.65 12.81 -10.09
CA ILE A 126 1.21 12.67 -10.33
C ILE A 126 0.51 12.87 -8.98
N SER A 127 0.25 14.14 -8.64
CA SER A 127 -0.26 14.55 -7.33
C SER A 127 -1.11 15.82 -7.43
N ALA A 128 -1.80 16.18 -6.34
CA ALA A 128 -2.64 17.37 -6.25
C ALA A 128 -1.85 18.70 -6.20
N LYS A 129 -0.51 18.64 -6.19
CA LYS A 129 0.41 19.80 -6.24
C LYS A 129 0.17 20.87 -5.16
N LYS A 130 0.01 20.45 -3.91
CA LYS A 130 -0.34 21.34 -2.77
C LYS A 130 0.87 21.80 -1.94
N SER A 131 2.11 21.50 -2.35
CA SER A 131 3.32 21.90 -1.62
C SER A 131 3.45 23.42 -1.45
N ALA A 132 3.02 24.21 -2.44
CA ALA A 132 3.00 25.67 -2.37
C ALA A 132 2.09 26.19 -1.23
N SER A 133 1.06 25.42 -0.86
CA SER A 133 0.14 25.70 0.24
C SER A 133 0.50 24.93 1.52
N ASN A 134 1.73 24.42 1.63
CA ASN A 134 2.25 23.72 2.81
C ASN A 134 1.35 22.55 3.24
N SER A 135 0.79 21.82 2.28
CA SER A 135 -0.20 20.76 2.52
C SER A 135 0.17 19.48 1.78
N SER A 136 -0.39 18.36 2.23
CA SER A 136 -0.28 17.05 1.58
C SER A 136 -0.71 17.11 0.12
N SER A 137 0.10 16.55 -0.79
CA SER A 137 -0.18 16.54 -2.22
C SER A 137 -0.92 15.28 -2.69
N ALA A 138 -1.38 14.40 -1.79
CA ALA A 138 -2.17 13.24 -2.17
C ALA A 138 -3.56 13.61 -2.69
N PHE A 139 -4.03 12.82 -3.66
CA PHE A 139 -5.43 12.80 -4.05
C PHE A 139 -6.25 11.95 -3.09
N GLN A 140 -7.52 12.32 -2.92
CA GLN A 140 -8.53 11.58 -2.19
C GLN A 140 -9.60 11.11 -3.17
N LEU A 141 -9.59 9.82 -3.49
CA LEU A 141 -10.59 9.21 -4.37
C LEU A 141 -11.77 8.65 -3.56
N PRO A 142 -13.00 8.66 -4.12
CA PRO A 142 -13.32 8.99 -5.52
C PRO A 142 -13.59 10.48 -5.82
N THR A 143 -13.37 11.39 -4.86
CA THR A 143 -13.79 12.80 -5.00
C THR A 143 -12.87 13.66 -5.85
N ASP A 144 -11.55 13.44 -5.80
CA ASP A 144 -10.58 14.25 -6.51
C ASP A 144 -10.43 13.83 -7.98
N ASN A 145 -10.12 14.80 -8.85
CA ASN A 145 -9.60 14.51 -10.19
C ASN A 145 -8.08 14.34 -10.11
N THR A 146 -7.59 13.18 -10.54
CA THR A 146 -6.17 12.80 -10.49
C THR A 146 -5.38 13.22 -11.74
N THR A 147 -6.04 13.87 -12.71
CA THR A 147 -5.42 14.25 -13.99
C THR A 147 -4.38 15.36 -13.78
N VAL A 148 -3.16 15.12 -14.24
CA VAL A 148 -2.06 16.11 -14.31
C VAL A 148 -1.55 16.23 -15.75
N MET A 149 -0.93 17.37 -16.07
CA MET A 149 -0.39 17.66 -17.39
C MET A 149 1.14 17.82 -17.32
N TYR A 150 1.86 17.15 -18.22
CA TYR A 150 3.32 17.25 -18.35
C TYR A 150 3.78 17.21 -19.78
N GLU A 151 4.82 17.99 -20.09
CA GLU A 151 5.63 17.82 -21.29
C GLU A 151 6.79 16.87 -20.96
N ILE A 152 6.94 15.78 -21.72
CA ILE A 152 8.01 14.82 -21.52
C ILE A 152 9.20 15.21 -22.42
N PRO A 153 10.43 15.30 -21.89
CA PRO A 153 11.60 15.67 -22.68
C PRO A 153 11.81 14.72 -23.87
N ALA A 154 12.11 15.31 -25.03
CA ALA A 154 12.41 14.55 -26.26
C ALA A 154 13.63 13.62 -26.13
N ALA A 155 14.51 13.87 -25.15
CA ALA A 155 15.67 13.03 -24.86
C ALA A 155 15.40 11.87 -23.88
N ALA A 156 14.17 11.71 -23.41
CA ALA A 156 13.82 10.58 -22.53
C ALA A 156 13.97 9.24 -23.28
N SER A 157 14.78 8.34 -22.73
CA SER A 157 15.03 7.00 -23.27
C SER A 157 14.21 5.92 -22.58
N ARG A 158 13.80 6.18 -21.33
CA ARG A 158 12.97 5.29 -20.52
C ARG A 158 12.13 6.10 -19.55
N ALA A 159 10.88 5.66 -19.31
CA ALA A 159 10.01 6.28 -18.33
C ALA A 159 9.19 5.24 -17.56
N VAL A 160 9.13 5.38 -16.24
CA VAL A 160 8.43 4.47 -15.33
C VAL A 160 7.57 5.27 -14.37
N VAL A 161 6.34 4.84 -14.15
CA VAL A 161 5.43 5.43 -13.16
C VAL A 161 5.36 4.53 -11.94
N SER A 162 5.75 5.02 -10.77
CA SER A 162 5.38 4.37 -9.51
C SER A 162 4.03 4.89 -9.03
N ILE A 163 3.20 4.03 -8.44
CA ILE A 163 1.90 4.40 -7.89
C ILE A 163 1.84 4.02 -6.41
N SER A 164 1.45 4.99 -5.59
CA SER A 164 1.17 4.80 -4.16
C SER A 164 -0.33 4.94 -3.95
N ALA A 165 -1.02 3.83 -3.69
CA ALA A 165 -2.47 3.78 -3.52
C ALA A 165 -2.85 2.90 -2.31
N CYS A 166 -3.56 3.47 -1.35
CA CYS A 166 -4.07 2.73 -0.20
C CYS A 166 -5.47 3.19 0.20
N GLY A 167 -6.36 2.22 0.45
CA GLY A 167 -7.66 2.48 1.06
C GLY A 167 -7.51 2.81 2.54
N GLN A 168 -8.34 3.72 3.04
CA GLN A 168 -8.60 3.96 4.46
C GLN A 168 -10.11 4.04 4.68
N SER A 169 -10.54 4.19 5.94
CA SER A 169 -11.95 4.34 6.28
C SER A 169 -12.75 3.12 5.76
N GLU A 170 -13.71 3.32 4.86
CA GLU A 170 -14.56 2.25 4.31
C GLU A 170 -13.77 1.26 3.43
N GLU A 171 -12.59 1.67 2.98
CA GLU A 171 -11.72 0.92 2.10
C GLU A 171 -10.48 0.37 2.82
N GLU A 172 -10.32 0.55 4.13
CA GLU A 172 -9.14 0.01 4.86
C GLU A 172 -9.06 -1.52 4.77
N PHE A 173 -10.23 -2.18 4.78
CA PHE A 173 -10.38 -3.64 4.71
C PHE A 173 -11.07 -4.08 3.43
N TRP A 174 -10.85 -3.38 2.30
CA TRP A 174 -11.55 -3.61 1.02
C TRP A 174 -11.56 -5.08 0.58
N TRP A 175 -10.52 -5.86 0.93
CA TRP A 175 -10.41 -7.30 0.66
C TRP A 175 -11.46 -8.18 1.38
N SER A 176 -12.20 -7.61 2.33
CA SER A 176 -13.28 -8.24 3.08
C SER A 176 -14.68 -7.75 2.69
N ASN A 177 -14.78 -6.81 1.74
CA ASN A 177 -16.06 -6.28 1.30
C ASN A 177 -16.93 -7.36 0.67
N VAL A 178 -18.24 -7.20 0.81
CA VAL A 178 -19.27 -8.05 0.19
C VAL A 178 -19.75 -7.43 -1.12
N PHE A 179 -20.68 -8.09 -1.82
CA PHE A 179 -21.31 -7.45 -2.98
C PHE A 179 -22.20 -6.30 -2.52
N SER A 180 -22.35 -5.26 -3.34
CA SER A 180 -23.16 -4.08 -2.97
C SER A 180 -24.59 -4.45 -2.54
N GLU A 181 -25.18 -5.48 -3.15
CA GLU A 181 -26.51 -6.01 -2.78
C GLU A 181 -26.56 -6.65 -1.38
N ASP A 182 -25.42 -7.11 -0.85
CA ASP A 182 -25.31 -7.86 0.42
C ASP A 182 -25.03 -6.95 1.63
N THR A 183 -24.89 -5.64 1.41
CA THR A 183 -24.43 -4.70 2.45
C THR A 183 -25.37 -4.63 3.66
N GLN A 184 -26.64 -4.98 3.48
CA GLN A 184 -27.68 -4.97 4.52
C GLN A 184 -28.08 -6.37 4.99
N ASP A 185 -27.51 -7.44 4.43
CA ASP A 185 -27.96 -8.81 4.68
C ASP A 185 -27.85 -9.26 6.15
N PHE A 186 -26.98 -8.62 6.93
CA PHE A 186 -26.78 -8.90 8.35
C PHE A 186 -26.92 -7.63 9.23
N GLU A 187 -27.62 -6.61 8.73
CA GLU A 187 -27.71 -5.31 9.41
C GLU A 187 -28.25 -5.43 10.84
N SER A 188 -29.25 -6.29 11.06
CA SER A 188 -29.89 -6.49 12.37
C SER A 188 -28.99 -7.11 13.44
N THR A 189 -27.93 -7.83 13.03
CA THR A 189 -27.03 -8.54 13.94
C THR A 189 -25.69 -7.84 14.09
N VAL A 190 -25.13 -7.38 12.98
CA VAL A 190 -23.73 -6.92 12.92
C VAL A 190 -23.57 -5.57 12.25
N GLY A 191 -24.67 -4.89 11.91
CA GLY A 191 -24.66 -3.61 11.22
C GLY A 191 -24.34 -3.71 9.74
N GLY A 192 -24.30 -2.56 9.06
CA GLY A 192 -24.01 -2.48 7.63
C GLY A 192 -22.59 -2.93 7.28
N LEU A 193 -22.46 -3.66 6.18
CA LEU A 193 -21.20 -4.09 5.58
C LEU A 193 -20.79 -3.13 4.45
N TYR A 194 -19.50 -3.17 4.05
CA TYR A 194 -19.02 -2.42 2.90
C TYR A 194 -19.14 -3.21 1.60
N GLY A 195 -19.55 -2.51 0.54
CA GLY A 195 -19.94 -3.09 -0.75
C GLY A 195 -18.87 -3.00 -1.83
N TYR A 196 -19.35 -2.93 -3.07
CA TYR A 196 -18.64 -3.24 -4.32
C TYR A 196 -18.31 -4.72 -4.41
N THR A 197 -17.07 -5.09 -4.11
CA THR A 197 -16.52 -6.44 -4.12
C THR A 197 -15.21 -6.45 -3.33
N PRO A 198 -14.60 -7.61 -3.04
CA PRO A 198 -13.26 -7.70 -2.45
C PRO A 198 -12.11 -7.42 -3.44
N PHE A 199 -12.39 -6.92 -4.65
CA PHE A 199 -11.39 -6.67 -5.70
C PHE A 199 -11.19 -5.18 -5.97
N ARG A 200 -9.94 -4.76 -6.17
CA ARG A 200 -9.58 -3.39 -6.54
C ARG A 200 -8.52 -3.39 -7.63
N GLU A 201 -8.72 -2.57 -8.65
CA GLU A 201 -7.75 -2.30 -9.71
C GLU A 201 -7.42 -0.81 -9.74
N VAL A 202 -6.12 -0.50 -9.76
CA VAL A 202 -5.62 0.86 -9.99
C VAL A 202 -5.12 0.93 -11.44
N GLN A 203 -5.55 1.94 -12.17
CA GLN A 203 -5.32 2.08 -13.61
C GLN A 203 -4.58 3.38 -13.89
N LEU A 204 -3.54 3.32 -14.70
CA LEU A 204 -2.85 4.50 -15.22
C LEU A 204 -3.33 4.77 -16.65
N TYR A 205 -3.71 6.01 -16.93
CA TYR A 205 -4.06 6.49 -18.26
C TYR A 205 -3.10 7.58 -18.71
N ILE A 206 -2.74 7.56 -20.00
CA ILE A 206 -2.00 8.62 -20.69
C ILE A 206 -2.84 9.07 -21.88
N ASP A 207 -3.28 10.32 -21.91
CA ASP A 207 -4.19 10.85 -22.95
C ASP A 207 -5.45 9.99 -23.17
N GLY A 208 -6.01 9.48 -22.06
CA GLY A 208 -7.19 8.61 -22.07
C GLY A 208 -6.92 7.19 -22.57
N ILE A 209 -5.67 6.83 -22.89
CA ILE A 209 -5.26 5.47 -23.24
C ILE A 209 -4.76 4.76 -21.99
N LEU A 210 -5.28 3.55 -21.71
CA LEU A 210 -4.81 2.73 -20.60
C LEU A 210 -3.33 2.36 -20.82
N ALA A 211 -2.47 2.73 -19.88
CA ALA A 211 -1.02 2.57 -19.94
C ALA A 211 -0.49 1.43 -19.06
N GLY A 212 -1.24 1.04 -18.03
CA GLY A 212 -0.91 -0.11 -17.20
C GLY A 212 -1.79 -0.20 -15.95
N LEU A 213 -1.52 -1.25 -15.17
CA LEU A 213 -2.38 -1.71 -14.08
C LEU A 213 -1.57 -1.97 -12.81
N VAL A 214 -2.16 -1.69 -11.66
CA VAL A 214 -1.65 -2.07 -10.34
C VAL A 214 -2.77 -2.75 -9.55
N TRP A 215 -2.50 -3.94 -9.04
CA TRP A 215 -3.37 -4.64 -8.12
C TRP A 215 -2.78 -4.54 -6.71
N PRO A 216 -3.39 -3.74 -5.80
CA PRO A 216 -2.77 -3.38 -4.52
C PRO A 216 -2.51 -4.60 -3.61
N PHE A 217 -1.39 -4.54 -2.88
CA PHE A 217 -1.16 -5.46 -1.76
C PHE A 217 -2.19 -5.16 -0.65
N PRO A 218 -2.88 -6.17 -0.07
CA PRO A 218 -3.81 -5.94 1.03
C PRO A 218 -3.04 -5.66 2.32
N ILE A 219 -2.71 -4.38 2.52
CA ILE A 219 -2.11 -3.89 3.76
C ILE A 219 -3.10 -4.15 4.91
N ILE A 220 -2.55 -4.57 6.05
CA ILE A 220 -3.27 -4.58 7.32
C ILE A 220 -2.46 -3.71 8.27
N PHE A 221 -3.03 -2.58 8.66
CA PHE A 221 -2.39 -1.59 9.52
C PHE A 221 -2.38 -2.03 10.98
N THR A 222 -1.59 -1.34 11.81
CA THR A 222 -1.37 -1.74 13.19
C THR A 222 -2.62 -1.47 14.01
N GLY A 223 -3.43 -2.49 14.19
CA GLY A 223 -4.69 -2.44 14.92
C GLY A 223 -5.87 -3.04 14.15
N GLY A 224 -5.68 -3.27 12.84
CA GLY A 224 -6.66 -3.94 11.99
C GLY A 224 -6.83 -5.42 12.32
N VAL A 225 -7.98 -6.00 11.97
CA VAL A 225 -8.42 -7.36 12.31
C VAL A 225 -8.55 -7.59 13.82
N THR A 226 -7.45 -7.61 14.56
CA THR A 226 -7.41 -7.70 16.02
C THR A 226 -6.11 -7.06 16.53
N PRO A 227 -6.16 -6.07 17.45
CA PRO A 227 -4.98 -5.33 17.91
C PRO A 227 -3.82 -6.17 18.44
N GLY A 228 -4.11 -7.36 18.98
CA GLY A 228 -3.11 -8.28 19.52
C GLY A 228 -2.13 -8.84 18.48
N PHE A 229 -2.44 -8.79 17.18
CA PHE A 229 -1.52 -9.26 16.14
C PHE A 229 -0.27 -8.39 15.98
N TRP A 230 -0.34 -7.11 16.32
CA TRP A 230 0.62 -6.11 15.85
C TRP A 230 1.62 -5.67 16.92
N ARG A 231 1.74 -6.45 18.00
CA ARG A 231 2.63 -6.18 19.13
C ARG A 231 3.52 -7.39 19.43
N PRO A 232 4.86 -7.26 19.41
CA PRO A 232 5.65 -6.08 19.04
C PRO A 232 6.02 -6.03 17.54
N VAL A 233 5.56 -6.98 16.71
CA VAL A 233 5.84 -7.03 15.27
C VAL A 233 4.64 -6.52 14.49
N VAL A 234 4.84 -5.50 13.66
CA VAL A 234 3.79 -4.90 12.82
C VAL A 234 3.51 -5.72 11.56
N GLY A 235 2.43 -5.39 10.86
CA GLY A 235 2.09 -6.05 9.59
C GLY A 235 3.16 -5.82 8.51
N THR A 236 3.34 -6.79 7.61
CA THR A 236 4.18 -6.61 6.42
C THR A 236 3.78 -5.32 5.68
N ASP A 237 4.78 -4.50 5.39
CA ASP A 237 4.71 -3.19 4.72
C ASP A 237 3.95 -2.08 5.44
N ALA A 238 3.52 -2.28 6.70
CA ALA A 238 2.85 -1.22 7.47
C ALA A 238 3.75 0.02 7.68
N PHE A 239 5.06 -0.17 7.81
CA PHE A 239 6.02 0.92 7.98
C PHE A 239 6.58 1.48 6.67
N ASP A 240 6.40 0.80 5.54
CA ASP A 240 6.79 1.30 4.22
C ASP A 240 5.92 0.66 3.15
N LEU A 241 4.91 1.41 2.73
CA LEU A 241 3.99 0.97 1.69
C LEU A 241 4.73 1.06 0.35
N ARG A 242 5.12 -0.10 -0.17
CA ARG A 242 5.77 -0.23 -1.49
C ARG A 242 4.90 0.37 -2.59
N GLN A 243 5.55 0.93 -3.60
CA GLN A 243 4.88 1.54 -4.75
C GLN A 243 5.10 0.66 -5.97
N PRO A 244 4.07 -0.06 -6.47
CA PRO A 244 4.19 -0.83 -7.71
C PRO A 244 4.45 0.07 -8.92
N GLU A 245 5.13 -0.47 -9.92
CA GLU A 245 5.64 0.27 -11.07
C GLU A 245 4.97 -0.16 -12.39
N ILE A 246 4.70 0.81 -13.25
CA ILE A 246 4.25 0.65 -14.63
C ILE A 246 5.31 1.26 -15.54
N ASP A 247 5.92 0.45 -16.41
CA ASP A 247 6.88 0.95 -17.38
C ASP A 247 6.13 1.54 -18.59
N ILE A 248 6.17 2.87 -18.73
CA ILE A 248 5.48 3.63 -19.77
C ILE A 248 6.38 3.93 -20.97
N SER A 249 7.55 3.31 -21.07
CA SER A 249 8.48 3.50 -22.20
C SER A 249 7.85 3.24 -23.58
N PRO A 250 6.89 2.29 -23.74
CA PRO A 250 6.15 2.17 -25.00
C PRO A 250 5.39 3.44 -25.42
N PHE A 251 5.03 4.32 -24.48
CA PHE A 251 4.32 5.56 -24.76
C PHE A 251 5.25 6.74 -25.13
N LEU A 252 6.57 6.62 -24.91
CA LEU A 252 7.53 7.71 -25.18
C LEU A 252 7.40 8.32 -26.59
N PRO A 253 7.34 7.53 -27.69
CA PRO A 253 7.21 8.10 -29.03
C PRO A 253 5.97 9.00 -29.19
N MET A 254 4.89 8.69 -28.46
CA MET A 254 3.65 9.47 -28.47
C MET A 254 3.76 10.77 -27.66
N VAL A 255 4.48 10.78 -26.54
CA VAL A 255 4.47 11.88 -25.55
C VAL A 255 5.65 12.84 -25.62
N GLN A 256 6.58 12.59 -26.56
CA GLN A 256 7.79 13.39 -26.79
C GLN A 256 7.61 14.42 -27.92
N ASP A 257 6.37 14.86 -28.19
CA ASP A 257 6.05 15.75 -29.31
C ASP A 257 6.21 17.25 -29.00
N GLY A 258 6.75 17.58 -27.81
CA GLY A 258 6.91 18.94 -27.30
C GLY A 258 5.61 19.59 -26.80
N LYS A 259 4.56 18.80 -26.54
CA LYS A 259 3.30 19.27 -25.94
C LYS A 259 3.08 18.66 -24.56
N GLN A 260 2.09 19.21 -23.86
CA GLN A 260 1.61 18.64 -22.62
C GLN A 260 0.68 17.44 -22.88
N HIS A 261 0.94 16.35 -22.18
CA HIS A 261 0.15 15.13 -22.15
C HIS A 261 -0.48 14.93 -20.77
N SER A 262 -1.66 14.33 -20.75
CA SER A 262 -2.41 14.05 -19.54
C SER A 262 -2.01 12.70 -18.95
N PHE A 263 -1.85 12.66 -17.62
CA PHE A 263 -1.64 11.45 -16.83
C PHE A 263 -2.73 11.38 -15.77
N GLU A 264 -3.44 10.27 -15.68
CA GLU A 264 -4.57 10.09 -14.76
C GLU A 264 -4.49 8.73 -14.07
N ILE A 265 -4.73 8.71 -12.76
CA ILE A 265 -4.81 7.47 -11.97
C ILE A 265 -6.27 7.24 -11.56
N ARG A 266 -6.82 6.07 -11.89
CA ARG A 266 -8.17 5.66 -11.47
C ARG A 266 -8.09 4.48 -10.53
N VAL A 267 -9.04 4.39 -9.61
CA VAL A 267 -9.24 3.21 -8.76
C VAL A 267 -10.66 2.72 -8.97
N THR A 268 -10.81 1.42 -9.26
CA THR A 268 -12.12 0.81 -9.50
C THR A 268 -12.26 -0.50 -8.74
N GLY A 269 -13.46 -0.73 -8.22
CA GLY A 269 -13.93 -2.07 -7.83
C GLY A 269 -14.71 -2.73 -8.97
N LEU A 270 -15.46 -3.77 -8.62
CA LEU A 270 -16.48 -4.38 -9.48
C LEU A 270 -17.87 -4.13 -8.92
N ASP A 271 -18.84 -4.02 -9.81
CA ASP A 271 -20.26 -4.18 -9.54
C ASP A 271 -20.73 -5.54 -10.04
N VAL A 272 -21.53 -6.22 -9.23
CA VAL A 272 -22.21 -7.47 -9.59
C VAL A 272 -23.66 -7.15 -9.88
N LEU A 273 -24.11 -7.44 -11.11
CA LEU A 273 -25.46 -7.21 -11.57
C LEU A 273 -26.38 -8.36 -11.13
N ALA A 274 -27.69 -8.11 -11.13
CA ALA A 274 -28.69 -9.08 -10.67
C ALA A 274 -28.73 -10.39 -11.49
N ASP A 275 -28.20 -10.38 -12.72
CA ASP A 275 -28.06 -11.57 -13.56
C ASP A 275 -26.80 -12.40 -13.25
N GLY A 276 -26.02 -11.99 -12.26
CA GLY A 276 -24.77 -12.64 -11.84
C GLY A 276 -23.56 -12.25 -12.69
N SER A 277 -23.70 -11.32 -13.64
CA SER A 277 -22.56 -10.77 -14.36
C SER A 277 -21.82 -9.71 -13.53
N ALA A 278 -20.51 -9.58 -13.73
CA ALA A 278 -19.70 -8.57 -13.07
C ALA A 278 -19.12 -7.60 -14.10
N THR A 279 -19.05 -6.33 -13.74
CA THR A 279 -18.46 -5.26 -14.55
C THR A 279 -17.66 -4.31 -13.66
N PHE A 280 -16.79 -3.48 -14.24
CA PHE A 280 -16.12 -2.44 -13.47
C PHE A 280 -17.14 -1.41 -12.96
N ALA A 281 -17.06 -1.10 -11.66
CA ALA A 281 -17.90 -0.07 -11.05
C ALA A 281 -17.51 1.35 -11.49
N ASN A 282 -16.29 1.53 -12.03
CA ASN A 282 -15.66 2.83 -12.32
C ASN A 282 -15.58 3.75 -11.09
N THR A 283 -15.68 3.18 -9.90
CA THR A 283 -15.60 3.87 -8.62
C THR A 283 -15.24 2.87 -7.51
N VAL A 284 -15.07 3.39 -6.30
CA VAL A 284 -14.76 2.68 -5.05
C VAL A 284 -15.43 3.40 -3.88
N GLY A 285 -15.45 2.77 -2.70
CA GLY A 285 -15.82 3.45 -1.47
C GLY A 285 -14.86 4.59 -1.13
N SER A 286 -15.26 5.44 -0.20
CA SER A 286 -14.34 6.43 0.36
C SER A 286 -13.43 5.71 1.37
N TYR A 287 -12.12 5.87 1.39
CA TYR A 287 -11.26 6.99 1.02
C TYR A 287 -9.96 6.39 0.51
N TRP A 288 -9.64 6.57 -0.78
CA TRP A 288 -8.38 6.09 -1.35
C TRP A 288 -7.37 7.24 -1.43
N VAL A 289 -6.23 7.07 -0.77
CA VAL A 289 -5.11 8.03 -0.81
C VAL A 289 -4.19 7.65 -1.97
N VAL A 290 -4.08 8.52 -2.97
CA VAL A 290 -3.40 8.20 -4.24
C VAL A 290 -2.39 9.27 -4.65
N THR A 291 -1.21 8.82 -5.06
CA THR A 291 -0.17 9.61 -5.74
C THR A 291 0.58 8.71 -6.73
N GLY A 292 1.35 9.32 -7.63
CA GLY A 292 2.37 8.63 -8.39
C GLY A 292 3.58 9.53 -8.68
N ASN A 293 4.67 8.92 -9.14
CA ASN A 293 5.86 9.63 -9.60
C ASN A 293 6.27 9.09 -10.97
N ILE A 294 6.53 9.98 -11.92
CA ILE A 294 7.06 9.64 -13.25
C ILE A 294 8.58 9.78 -13.19
N PHE A 295 9.28 8.65 -13.18
CA PHE A 295 10.74 8.57 -13.27
C PHE A 295 11.16 8.58 -14.74
N ILE A 296 11.90 9.59 -15.15
CA ILE A 296 12.35 9.79 -16.52
C ILE A 296 13.87 9.67 -16.56
N TYR A 297 14.35 8.80 -17.45
CA TYR A 297 15.78 8.58 -17.72
C TYR A 297 16.11 9.19 -19.08
N ILE A 298 17.21 9.92 -19.15
CA ILE A 298 17.70 10.60 -20.36
C ILE A 298 18.83 9.77 -20.97
N ASP A 299 18.89 9.73 -22.30
CA ASP A 299 20.04 9.18 -23.01
C ASP A 299 21.25 10.13 -22.90
N ASP A 300 22.39 9.61 -22.48
CA ASP A 300 23.62 10.38 -22.29
C ASP A 300 24.38 10.57 -23.62
N ASP A 301 23.97 9.91 -24.70
CA ASP A 301 24.65 9.95 -26.00
C ASP A 301 24.18 11.14 -26.86
N SER A 302 25.09 12.09 -27.10
CA SER A 302 24.87 13.25 -27.98
C SER A 302 24.45 12.90 -29.41
N SER A 303 24.71 11.68 -29.87
CA SER A 303 24.28 11.19 -31.18
C SER A 303 22.77 10.88 -31.24
N ALA A 304 22.15 10.49 -30.12
CA ALA A 304 20.71 10.39 -30.00
C ALA A 304 20.04 11.77 -30.07
N SER A 305 20.69 12.82 -29.55
CA SER A 305 20.15 14.19 -29.67
C SER A 305 20.04 14.70 -31.12
N GLU A 306 20.80 14.12 -32.06
CA GLU A 306 20.66 14.37 -33.51
C GLU A 306 19.81 13.30 -34.23
N ALA A 307 19.76 12.05 -33.73
CA ALA A 307 18.98 10.95 -34.32
C ALA A 307 17.48 10.96 -33.91
N THR A 308 17.10 11.54 -32.77
CA THR A 308 15.70 11.69 -32.31
C THR A 308 14.95 12.82 -33.04
N ILE A 309 15.48 13.30 -34.16
CA ILE A 309 14.77 14.17 -35.12
C ILE A 309 13.94 13.33 -36.13
N THR A 310 13.95 11.99 -36.06
CA THR A 310 12.88 11.20 -36.67
C THR A 310 11.70 11.12 -35.70
N ARG A 311 10.79 12.09 -35.83
CA ARG A 311 9.49 12.25 -35.17
C ARG A 311 8.56 11.04 -35.40
N ASP A 312 8.92 9.88 -34.84
CA ASP A 312 7.98 8.78 -34.73
C ASP A 312 6.96 9.13 -33.64
N ASN A 313 6.00 10.00 -33.97
CA ASN A 313 4.87 10.34 -33.09
C ASN A 313 3.82 9.22 -33.10
N SER A 314 4.23 7.97 -33.32
CA SER A 314 3.32 6.84 -33.35
C SER A 314 2.78 6.56 -31.96
N ARG A 315 1.48 6.31 -31.91
CA ARG A 315 0.84 5.81 -30.70
C ARG A 315 1.29 4.37 -30.49
N PRO A 316 1.54 3.94 -29.23
CA PRO A 316 1.76 2.53 -28.97
C PRO A 316 0.54 1.71 -29.40
N THR A 317 0.79 0.48 -29.82
CA THR A 317 -0.27 -0.52 -29.93
C THR A 317 -0.59 -1.02 -28.54
N VAL A 318 -1.81 -0.74 -28.08
CA VAL A 318 -2.31 -1.20 -26.78
C VAL A 318 -3.31 -2.35 -26.99
N ASP A 319 -2.96 -3.51 -26.45
CA ASP A 319 -3.81 -4.70 -26.38
C ASP A 319 -4.22 -4.91 -24.92
N ALA A 320 -5.47 -4.59 -24.61
CA ALA A 320 -6.03 -4.64 -23.25
C ALA A 320 -7.45 -5.26 -23.29
N PRO A 321 -7.57 -6.56 -23.66
CA PRO A 321 -8.86 -7.23 -23.80
C PRO A 321 -9.64 -7.15 -22.49
N LEU A 322 -10.97 -7.04 -22.54
CA LEU A 322 -11.81 -6.94 -21.34
C LEU A 322 -11.44 -8.04 -20.32
N PRO A 323 -11.41 -7.72 -19.00
CA PRO A 323 -11.08 -8.71 -18.00
C PRO A 323 -12.09 -9.85 -18.00
N VAL A 324 -11.64 -11.04 -17.61
CA VAL A 324 -12.53 -12.17 -17.35
C VAL A 324 -12.95 -12.13 -15.90
N PHE A 325 -14.26 -12.06 -15.65
CA PHE A 325 -14.83 -12.10 -14.32
C PHE A 325 -15.63 -13.40 -14.12
N ALA A 326 -15.41 -14.06 -13.00
CA ALA A 326 -16.29 -15.12 -12.53
C ALA A 326 -16.68 -14.84 -11.07
N VAL A 327 -17.99 -14.73 -10.82
CA VAL A 327 -18.53 -14.47 -9.49
C VAL A 327 -19.52 -15.55 -9.10
N THR A 328 -19.55 -15.87 -7.81
CA THR A 328 -20.60 -16.73 -7.24
C THR A 328 -21.16 -16.08 -5.99
N ARG A 329 -22.43 -16.33 -5.72
CA ARG A 329 -23.15 -15.84 -4.55
C ARG A 329 -24.16 -16.89 -4.10
N ASN A 330 -24.22 -17.12 -2.79
CA ASN A 330 -25.21 -17.99 -2.18
C ASN A 330 -25.54 -17.48 -0.77
N LEU A 331 -26.75 -16.95 -0.63
CA LEU A 331 -27.33 -16.49 0.63
C LEU A 331 -28.29 -17.56 1.16
N VAL A 332 -28.06 -18.01 2.38
CA VAL A 332 -28.88 -19.03 3.05
C VAL A 332 -29.69 -18.37 4.15
N GLN A 333 -31.00 -18.63 4.13
CA GLN A 333 -31.93 -18.17 5.16
C GLN A 333 -32.24 -19.29 6.16
N SER A 334 -32.41 -18.87 7.42
CA SER A 334 -32.91 -19.72 8.49
C SER A 334 -34.40 -20.06 8.31
N LYS A 335 -34.90 -21.03 9.08
CA LYS A 335 -36.33 -21.44 9.06
C LYS A 335 -37.28 -20.30 9.43
N THR A 336 -36.81 -19.27 10.12
CA THR A 336 -37.57 -18.08 10.51
C THR A 336 -37.51 -16.96 9.48
N GLY A 337 -36.84 -17.17 8.33
CA GLY A 337 -36.73 -16.21 7.23
C GLY A 337 -35.60 -15.19 7.36
N GLY A 338 -34.85 -15.18 8.47
CA GLY A 338 -33.67 -14.33 8.63
C GLY A 338 -32.44 -14.92 7.96
N ASN A 339 -31.58 -14.06 7.40
CA ASN A 339 -30.32 -14.47 6.78
C ASN A 339 -29.38 -15.13 7.81
N ASP A 340 -28.82 -16.29 7.47
CA ASP A 340 -27.99 -17.10 8.35
C ASP A 340 -26.52 -17.16 7.90
N SER A 341 -26.29 -17.35 6.61
CA SER A 341 -24.94 -17.34 6.04
C SER A 341 -24.93 -16.82 4.60
N LEU A 342 -23.79 -16.26 4.20
CA LEU A 342 -23.51 -15.76 2.86
C LEU A 342 -22.14 -16.27 2.43
N SER A 343 -22.09 -17.00 1.31
CA SER A 343 -20.84 -17.36 0.64
C SER A 343 -20.77 -16.67 -0.72
N TYR A 344 -19.63 -16.08 -1.04
CA TYR A 344 -19.40 -15.44 -2.32
C TYR A 344 -17.96 -15.64 -2.79
N SER A 345 -17.76 -15.59 -4.10
CA SER A 345 -16.43 -15.62 -4.69
C SER A 345 -16.29 -14.62 -5.81
N VAL A 346 -15.07 -14.10 -5.98
CA VAL A 346 -14.67 -13.28 -7.12
C VAL A 346 -13.38 -13.86 -7.68
N VAL A 347 -13.35 -14.10 -8.99
CA VAL A 347 -12.15 -14.42 -9.75
C VAL A 347 -12.01 -13.42 -10.87
N VAL A 348 -10.81 -12.86 -11.02
CA VAL A 348 -10.48 -11.90 -12.07
C VAL A 348 -9.21 -12.34 -12.78
N GLU A 349 -9.24 -12.38 -14.10
CA GLU A 349 -8.05 -12.54 -14.94
C GLU A 349 -7.91 -11.33 -15.87
N ARG A 350 -6.69 -10.82 -15.97
CA ARG A 350 -6.39 -9.62 -16.75
C ARG A 350 -5.06 -9.77 -17.46
N VAL A 351 -5.06 -9.44 -18.75
CA VAL A 351 -3.85 -9.31 -19.56
C VAL A 351 -3.83 -7.90 -20.13
N PHE A 352 -2.65 -7.30 -20.13
CA PHE A 352 -2.39 -5.99 -20.72
C PHE A 352 -1.07 -6.03 -21.48
N ARG A 353 -1.00 -5.36 -22.62
CA ARG A 353 0.23 -5.14 -23.36
C ARG A 353 0.22 -3.80 -24.07
N ALA A 354 1.32 -3.07 -23.97
CA ALA A 354 1.59 -1.87 -24.77
C ALA A 354 2.92 -2.07 -25.51
N THR A 355 2.93 -1.84 -26.82
CA THR A 355 4.12 -2.05 -27.66
C THR A 355 4.34 -0.86 -28.58
N SER A 356 5.58 -0.38 -28.64
CA SER A 356 6.10 0.57 -29.64
C SER A 356 7.21 -0.08 -30.47
N SER A 357 7.90 0.71 -31.29
CA SER A 357 9.08 0.28 -32.03
C SER A 357 10.25 -0.14 -31.13
N MET A 358 10.39 0.48 -29.94
CA MET A 358 11.54 0.29 -29.04
C MET A 358 11.22 -0.52 -27.80
N TYR A 359 9.96 -0.58 -27.35
CA TYR A 359 9.62 -1.23 -26.08
C TYR A 359 8.32 -2.02 -26.15
N SER A 360 8.24 -3.08 -25.35
CA SER A 360 7.01 -3.80 -25.07
C SER A 360 6.84 -3.99 -23.56
N TRP A 361 5.80 -3.38 -23.00
CA TRP A 361 5.35 -3.62 -21.63
C TRP A 361 4.20 -4.62 -21.63
N SER A 362 4.21 -5.57 -20.70
CA SER A 362 3.17 -6.59 -20.57
C SER A 362 2.88 -6.94 -19.12
N GLN A 363 1.63 -7.26 -18.84
CA GLN A 363 1.15 -7.65 -17.52
C GLN A 363 0.18 -8.82 -17.65
N THR A 364 0.39 -9.85 -16.83
CA THR A 364 -0.54 -10.97 -16.64
C THR A 364 -0.90 -11.03 -15.17
N LEU A 365 -2.17 -10.87 -14.83
CA LEU A 365 -2.65 -10.72 -13.46
C LEU A 365 -3.80 -11.72 -13.20
N SER A 366 -3.80 -12.36 -12.03
CA SER A 366 -4.88 -13.26 -11.57
C SER A 366 -5.23 -13.05 -10.11
N PHE A 367 -6.51 -12.92 -9.82
CA PHE A 367 -7.06 -12.64 -8.51
C PHE A 367 -8.14 -13.65 -8.20
N SER A 368 -8.15 -14.13 -6.96
CA SER A 368 -9.29 -14.87 -6.42
C SER A 368 -9.56 -14.44 -4.99
N ASN A 369 -10.83 -14.32 -4.63
CA ASN A 369 -11.28 -14.22 -3.24
C ASN A 369 -12.48 -15.13 -3.02
N HIS A 370 -12.50 -15.83 -1.90
CA HIS A 370 -13.68 -16.50 -1.38
C HIS A 370 -14.01 -15.94 0.00
N GLY A 371 -15.17 -15.29 0.11
CA GLY A 371 -15.72 -14.77 1.35
C GLY A 371 -16.82 -15.68 1.89
N PHE A 372 -16.84 -15.89 3.19
CA PHE A 372 -17.89 -16.64 3.88
C PHE A 372 -18.25 -15.97 5.19
N LEU A 373 -19.49 -15.50 5.29
CA LEU A 373 -20.10 -15.04 6.52
C LEU A 373 -21.05 -16.12 7.03
N ASN A 374 -20.96 -16.47 8.30
CA ASN A 374 -21.86 -17.41 8.94
C ASN A 374 -22.25 -16.92 10.34
N GLN A 375 -23.11 -17.69 11.01
CA GLN A 375 -23.67 -17.31 12.30
C GLN A 375 -24.30 -15.92 12.20
N GLN A 376 -25.16 -15.69 11.20
CA GLN A 376 -25.82 -14.39 10.99
C GLN A 376 -24.83 -13.22 10.87
N GLY A 377 -23.66 -13.47 10.28
CA GLY A 377 -22.60 -12.49 10.07
C GLY A 377 -21.55 -12.41 11.18
N TYR A 378 -21.76 -13.03 12.35
CA TYR A 378 -20.85 -12.95 13.52
C TYR A 378 -19.45 -13.52 13.26
N SER A 379 -19.30 -14.39 12.27
CA SER A 379 -18.01 -14.91 11.84
C SER A 379 -17.82 -14.73 10.35
N GLN A 380 -16.62 -14.31 9.94
CA GLN A 380 -16.24 -14.18 8.54
C GLN A 380 -14.89 -14.83 8.29
N VAL A 381 -14.76 -15.46 7.12
CA VAL A 381 -13.50 -15.89 6.53
C VAL A 381 -13.35 -15.27 5.16
N ASN A 382 -12.18 -14.69 4.89
CA ASN A 382 -11.75 -14.33 3.54
C ASN A 382 -10.51 -15.13 3.18
N ARG A 383 -10.51 -15.74 1.99
CA ARG A 383 -9.36 -16.40 1.39
C ARG A 383 -9.09 -15.75 0.05
N GLN A 384 -8.08 -14.89 0.01
CA GLN A 384 -7.65 -14.15 -1.16
C GLN A 384 -6.28 -14.65 -1.66
N LEU A 385 -6.11 -14.61 -2.98
CA LEU A 385 -4.83 -14.76 -3.64
C LEU A 385 -4.76 -13.76 -4.80
N THR A 386 -3.75 -12.91 -4.79
CA THR A 386 -3.38 -12.06 -5.93
C THR A 386 -2.06 -12.56 -6.49
N THR A 387 -1.95 -12.73 -7.80
CA THR A 387 -0.70 -13.01 -8.49
C THR A 387 -0.55 -12.08 -9.69
N GLY A 388 0.70 -11.80 -10.05
CA GLY A 388 0.99 -11.03 -11.24
C GLY A 388 2.38 -11.27 -11.78
N LYS A 389 2.54 -11.04 -13.08
CA LYS A 389 3.83 -10.95 -13.74
C LYS A 389 3.84 -9.75 -14.66
N ASN A 390 4.73 -8.82 -14.37
CA ASN A 390 5.00 -7.63 -15.15
C ASN A 390 6.32 -7.85 -15.91
N THR A 391 6.36 -7.55 -17.21
CA THR A 391 7.57 -7.70 -18.04
C THR A 391 7.72 -6.50 -18.97
N ILE A 392 8.89 -5.86 -18.92
CA ILE A 392 9.34 -4.86 -19.89
C ILE A 392 10.41 -5.51 -20.77
N THR A 393 10.27 -5.34 -22.08
CA THR A 393 11.24 -5.76 -23.08
C THR A 393 11.68 -4.56 -23.89
N GLU A 394 12.98 -4.27 -23.88
CA GLU A 394 13.63 -3.39 -24.85
C GLU A 394 13.81 -4.17 -26.15
N LEU A 395 13.25 -3.64 -27.23
CA LEU A 395 13.22 -4.23 -28.56
C LEU A 395 14.44 -3.75 -29.34
N GLY A 396 15.00 -4.63 -30.16
CA GLY A 396 16.19 -4.38 -30.98
C GLY A 396 16.70 -5.69 -31.57
N ASP A 397 17.92 -5.68 -32.10
CA ASP A 397 18.55 -6.87 -32.68
C ASP A 397 18.68 -8.01 -31.66
N THR A 398 18.93 -7.67 -30.38
CA THR A 398 18.94 -8.60 -29.26
C THR A 398 18.03 -8.06 -28.15
N PRO A 399 16.77 -8.51 -28.06
CA PRO A 399 15.83 -8.02 -27.06
C PRO A 399 16.29 -8.33 -25.64
N VAL A 400 16.22 -7.32 -24.76
CA VAL A 400 16.55 -7.46 -23.33
C VAL A 400 15.27 -7.31 -22.52
N SER A 401 14.99 -8.26 -21.62
CA SER A 401 13.77 -8.26 -20.82
C SER A 401 14.05 -8.26 -19.33
N ASN A 402 13.24 -7.50 -18.61
CA ASN A 402 13.19 -7.49 -17.15
C ASN A 402 11.78 -7.80 -16.69
N SER A 403 11.65 -8.58 -15.63
CA SER A 403 10.34 -8.96 -15.11
C SER A 403 10.29 -8.99 -13.58
N ILE A 404 9.09 -8.75 -13.07
CA ILE A 404 8.73 -8.90 -11.66
C ILE A 404 7.51 -9.82 -11.62
N ALA A 405 7.64 -10.96 -10.95
CA ALA A 405 6.54 -11.81 -10.58
C ALA A 405 6.24 -11.62 -9.09
N PHE A 406 4.96 -11.52 -8.72
CA PHE A 406 4.55 -11.31 -7.33
C PHE A 406 3.33 -12.16 -6.96
N GLN A 407 3.21 -12.44 -5.66
CA GLN A 407 2.10 -13.18 -5.09
C GLN A 407 1.77 -12.66 -3.68
N TYR A 408 0.47 -12.41 -3.42
CA TYR A 408 -0.06 -11.92 -2.15
C TYR A 408 -1.13 -12.90 -1.62
N PRO A 409 -0.75 -13.99 -0.93
CA PRO A 409 -1.73 -14.86 -0.28
C PRO A 409 -2.25 -14.18 0.99
N LEU A 410 -3.57 -14.23 1.22
CA LEU A 410 -4.19 -13.73 2.42
C LEU A 410 -5.34 -14.65 2.86
N VAL A 411 -5.31 -15.05 4.13
CA VAL A 411 -6.42 -15.73 4.80
C VAL A 411 -6.65 -15.05 6.13
N VAL A 412 -7.87 -14.59 6.36
CA VAL A 412 -8.26 -13.97 7.63
C VAL A 412 -9.59 -14.57 8.06
N ASN A 413 -9.65 -15.04 9.29
CA ASN A 413 -10.87 -15.40 9.98
C ASN A 413 -11.02 -14.47 11.18
N SER A 414 -12.24 -13.94 11.36
CA SER A 414 -12.60 -13.17 12.54
C SER A 414 -14.01 -13.55 12.98
N THR A 415 -14.14 -13.87 14.26
CA THR A 415 -15.41 -14.13 14.94
C THR A 415 -15.56 -13.14 16.07
N TYR A 416 -16.70 -12.47 16.19
CA TYR A 416 -16.95 -11.54 17.28
C TYR A 416 -18.10 -11.98 18.15
N GLY A 417 -17.92 -11.81 19.46
CA GLY A 417 -18.95 -12.01 20.46
C GLY A 417 -19.50 -10.67 20.89
N LEU A 418 -20.81 -10.46 20.71
CA LEU A 418 -21.51 -9.26 21.17
C LEU A 418 -22.50 -9.62 22.26
N THR A 419 -22.37 -8.96 23.40
CA THR A 419 -23.35 -8.95 24.47
C THR A 419 -23.65 -7.50 24.86
N SER A 420 -24.63 -7.26 25.74
CA SER A 420 -24.95 -5.90 26.20
C SER A 420 -23.77 -5.19 26.90
N ASN A 421 -22.84 -5.95 27.48
CA ASN A 421 -21.79 -5.42 28.34
C ASN A 421 -20.36 -5.78 27.89
N GLU A 422 -20.22 -6.67 26.90
CA GLU A 422 -18.93 -7.19 26.47
C GLU A 422 -18.90 -7.37 24.95
N THR A 423 -17.76 -7.01 24.36
CA THR A 423 -17.40 -7.23 22.97
C THR A 423 -16.10 -8.02 22.91
N THR A 424 -16.07 -9.10 22.13
CA THR A 424 -14.86 -9.87 21.84
C THR A 424 -14.61 -9.98 20.35
N ILE A 425 -13.36 -10.14 19.96
CA ILE A 425 -12.94 -10.55 18.62
C ILE A 425 -11.92 -11.67 18.80
N ASP A 426 -12.21 -12.85 18.27
CA ASP A 426 -11.30 -13.98 18.15
C ASP A 426 -10.94 -14.12 16.67
N SER A 427 -9.65 -14.08 16.34
CA SER A 427 -9.19 -14.09 14.95
C SER A 427 -7.97 -14.98 14.76
N TRP A 428 -7.83 -15.48 13.53
CA TRP A 428 -6.59 -16.06 13.05
C TRP A 428 -6.32 -15.58 11.63
N MET A 429 -5.04 -15.47 11.28
CA MET A 429 -4.65 -15.05 9.94
C MET A 429 -3.41 -15.77 9.45
N LYS A 430 -3.27 -15.82 8.13
CA LYS A 430 -2.03 -16.13 7.41
C LYS A 430 -1.96 -15.23 6.19
N ARG A 431 -0.87 -14.47 6.07
CA ARG A 431 -0.62 -13.59 4.92
C ARG A 431 0.83 -13.68 4.47
N GLY A 432 1.08 -13.27 3.22
CA GLY A 432 2.43 -13.18 2.69
C GLY A 432 2.57 -12.12 1.62
N LEU A 433 3.81 -11.73 1.38
CA LEU A 433 4.24 -10.91 0.25
C LEU A 433 5.46 -11.59 -0.35
N ASP A 434 5.27 -12.11 -1.56
CA ASP A 434 6.29 -12.82 -2.30
C ASP A 434 6.54 -12.09 -3.62
N PHE A 435 7.80 -11.93 -3.99
CA PHE A 435 8.18 -11.51 -5.33
C PHE A 435 9.52 -12.09 -5.77
N GLU A 436 9.66 -12.22 -7.08
CA GLU A 436 10.92 -12.48 -7.77
C GLU A 436 11.09 -11.47 -8.89
N ALA A 437 12.23 -10.80 -8.92
CA ALA A 437 12.57 -9.80 -9.91
C ALA A 437 13.89 -10.16 -10.58
N THR A 438 13.96 -10.04 -11.90
CA THR A 438 15.20 -10.21 -12.66
C THR A 438 16.08 -8.95 -12.61
N GLY A 439 15.60 -7.88 -11.99
CA GLY A 439 16.23 -6.56 -11.97
C GLY A 439 15.61 -5.60 -12.99
N GLY A 440 16.33 -4.51 -13.25
CA GLY A 440 15.86 -3.42 -14.11
C GLY A 440 16.81 -2.23 -14.06
N LEU A 441 16.39 -1.13 -14.69
CA LEU A 441 17.11 0.13 -14.61
C LEU A 441 16.84 0.80 -13.26
N GLY A 442 17.91 1.16 -12.55
CA GLY A 442 17.82 1.87 -11.28
C GLY A 442 17.36 1.02 -10.10
N ILE A 443 16.88 1.71 -9.06
CA ILE A 443 16.37 1.12 -7.83
C ILE A 443 14.85 1.16 -7.89
N SER A 444 14.21 0.00 -7.76
CA SER A 444 12.75 -0.10 -7.81
C SER A 444 12.11 0.41 -6.52
N THR A 445 11.05 1.20 -6.66
CA THR A 445 10.15 1.63 -5.58
C THR A 445 9.27 0.49 -5.04
N TYR A 446 9.23 -0.66 -5.73
CA TYR A 446 8.58 -1.88 -5.29
C TYR A 446 9.56 -2.84 -4.61
N THR A 447 10.64 -3.26 -5.29
CA THR A 447 11.59 -4.23 -4.69
C THR A 447 12.54 -3.59 -3.67
N LEU A 448 12.63 -2.26 -3.64
CA LEU A 448 13.49 -1.45 -2.76
C LEU A 448 15.00 -1.69 -2.97
N THR A 449 15.37 -2.26 -4.11
CA THR A 449 16.76 -2.53 -4.49
C THR A 449 16.92 -2.45 -6.01
N SER A 450 18.17 -2.35 -6.47
CA SER A 450 18.54 -2.59 -7.85
C SER A 450 18.86 -4.06 -8.11
N GLY A 451 18.81 -4.47 -9.39
CA GLY A 451 19.24 -5.79 -9.83
C GLY A 451 18.30 -6.94 -9.41
N PRO A 452 18.69 -8.20 -9.66
CA PRO A 452 17.88 -9.36 -9.32
C PRO A 452 17.61 -9.45 -7.82
N SER A 453 16.36 -9.73 -7.46
CA SER A 453 15.96 -9.85 -6.06
C SER A 453 14.80 -10.81 -5.87
N TYR A 454 14.77 -11.44 -4.70
CA TYR A 454 13.69 -12.30 -4.25
C TYR A 454 13.29 -11.91 -2.83
N LEU A 455 12.00 -11.95 -2.55
CA LEU A 455 11.44 -11.82 -1.21
C LEU A 455 10.34 -12.87 -1.03
N HIS A 456 10.37 -13.55 0.10
CA HIS A 456 9.28 -14.36 0.60
C HIS A 456 9.03 -13.98 2.05
N THR A 457 7.79 -13.62 2.35
CA THR A 457 7.39 -13.30 3.71
C THR A 457 6.13 -14.05 4.08
N SER A 458 6.08 -14.55 5.32
CA SER A 458 4.89 -15.17 5.88
C SER A 458 4.65 -14.63 7.28
N GLN A 459 3.45 -14.13 7.53
CA GLN A 459 2.99 -13.72 8.83
C GLN A 459 1.72 -14.50 9.16
N SER A 460 1.72 -15.21 10.28
CA SER A 460 0.58 -16.03 10.69
C SER A 460 0.41 -16.04 12.20
N GLY A 461 -0.81 -16.23 12.68
CA GLY A 461 -1.05 -16.28 14.12
C GLY A 461 -2.51 -16.30 14.50
N THR A 462 -2.73 -16.25 15.81
CA THR A 462 -4.04 -16.11 16.45
C THR A 462 -4.04 -14.89 17.38
N ALA A 463 -5.16 -14.21 17.51
CA ALA A 463 -5.30 -13.09 18.42
C ALA A 463 -6.71 -13.01 18.98
N ARG A 464 -6.80 -12.44 20.18
CA ARG A 464 -8.06 -12.14 20.85
C ARG A 464 -8.07 -10.70 21.33
N TYR A 465 -9.21 -10.06 21.19
CA TYR A 465 -9.54 -8.79 21.81
C TYR A 465 -10.80 -8.95 22.67
N LYS A 466 -10.83 -8.24 23.80
CA LYS A 466 -11.98 -8.17 24.70
C LYS A 466 -12.14 -6.75 25.22
N SER A 467 -13.35 -6.24 25.20
CA SER A 467 -13.74 -4.95 25.77
C SER A 467 -14.98 -5.11 26.63
N VAL A 468 -15.02 -4.46 27.79
CA VAL A 468 -16.17 -4.44 28.71
C VAL A 468 -16.67 -3.02 28.85
N THR A 469 -17.97 -2.81 28.68
CA THR A 469 -18.61 -1.49 28.78
C THR A 469 -18.35 -0.87 30.15
N GLY A 470 -17.76 0.33 30.18
CA GLY A 470 -17.36 1.02 31.42
C GLY A 470 -16.19 0.36 32.17
N GLY A 471 -15.56 -0.65 31.58
CA GLY A 471 -14.43 -1.38 32.13
C GLY A 471 -13.16 -1.25 31.28
N LYS A 472 -12.17 -2.11 31.57
CA LYS A 472 -10.91 -2.18 30.81
C LYS A 472 -11.06 -3.11 29.62
N SER A 473 -10.24 -2.88 28.61
CA SER A 473 -10.11 -3.78 27.47
C SER A 473 -8.77 -4.46 27.52
N SER A 474 -8.68 -5.65 26.93
CA SER A 474 -7.47 -6.45 26.85
C SER A 474 -7.31 -7.05 25.46
N SER A 475 -6.06 -7.29 25.07
CA SER A 475 -5.76 -8.01 23.85
C SER A 475 -4.54 -8.89 24.04
N TRP A 476 -4.57 -10.05 23.39
CA TRP A 476 -3.48 -11.01 23.33
C TRP A 476 -3.31 -11.45 21.88
N GLY A 477 -2.08 -11.79 21.50
CA GLY A 477 -1.78 -12.41 20.22
C GLY A 477 -0.57 -13.32 20.30
N ASP A 478 -0.53 -14.30 19.40
CA ASP A 478 0.58 -15.20 19.14
C ASP A 478 0.82 -15.22 17.63
N THR A 479 1.98 -14.73 17.20
CA THR A 479 2.31 -14.57 15.78
C THR A 479 3.71 -15.07 15.46
N ILE A 480 3.82 -15.73 14.32
CA ILE A 480 5.09 -16.16 13.71
C ILE A 480 5.26 -15.37 12.41
N ASN A 481 6.43 -14.76 12.27
CA ASN A 481 6.84 -13.97 11.12
C ASN A 481 8.11 -14.58 10.54
N VAL A 482 8.10 -14.89 9.25
CA VAL A 482 9.26 -15.42 8.53
C VAL A 482 9.58 -14.47 7.39
N PHE A 483 10.85 -14.11 7.28
CA PHE A 483 11.40 -13.24 6.25
C PHE A 483 12.56 -13.95 5.57
N ASP A 484 12.40 -14.23 4.29
CA ASP A 484 13.41 -14.82 3.42
C ASP A 484 13.64 -13.88 2.25
N SER A 485 14.88 -13.48 1.99
CA SER A 485 15.16 -12.62 0.84
C SER A 485 16.55 -12.85 0.28
N GLN A 486 16.70 -12.50 -0.98
CA GLN A 486 17.98 -12.39 -1.65
C GLN A 486 18.00 -11.09 -2.43
N ALA A 487 19.00 -10.24 -2.19
CA ALA A 487 19.20 -8.99 -2.92
C ALA A 487 20.70 -8.67 -2.97
N ASN A 488 21.19 -8.14 -4.09
CA ASN A 488 22.60 -7.76 -4.27
C ASN A 488 23.58 -8.88 -3.88
N GLY A 489 23.24 -10.13 -4.23
CA GLY A 489 24.05 -11.32 -3.93
C GLY A 489 24.10 -11.71 -2.44
N ARG A 490 23.30 -11.07 -1.57
CA ARG A 490 23.21 -11.38 -0.14
C ARG A 490 21.89 -12.05 0.17
N SER A 491 21.94 -13.14 0.92
CA SER A 491 20.75 -13.80 1.47
C SER A 491 20.47 -13.31 2.89
N TYR A 492 19.19 -13.20 3.23
CA TYR A 492 18.71 -12.88 4.56
C TYR A 492 17.61 -13.86 4.93
N HIS A 493 17.67 -14.38 6.16
CA HIS A 493 16.64 -15.20 6.76
C HIS A 493 16.44 -14.74 8.21
N ARG A 494 15.18 -14.51 8.62
CA ARG A 494 14.81 -14.28 10.01
C ARG A 494 13.43 -14.86 10.30
N SER A 495 13.30 -15.52 11.43
CA SER A 495 12.04 -16.02 11.97
C SER A 495 11.85 -15.44 13.36
N VAL A 496 10.69 -14.83 13.60
CA VAL A 496 10.34 -14.14 14.83
C VAL A 496 9.00 -14.67 15.33
N HIS A 497 9.00 -15.23 16.54
CA HIS A 497 7.79 -15.61 17.26
C HIS A 497 7.53 -14.56 18.35
N ALA A 498 6.38 -13.92 18.26
CA ALA A 498 5.88 -13.00 19.28
C ALA A 498 4.66 -13.59 19.96
N ALA A 499 4.64 -13.56 21.30
CA ALA A 499 3.50 -13.95 22.09
C ALA A 499 3.24 -12.91 23.18
N ASN A 500 1.97 -12.51 23.32
CA ASN A 500 1.48 -11.60 24.35
C ASN A 500 2.28 -10.28 24.46
N GLY A 501 2.60 -9.65 23.32
CA GLY A 501 3.36 -8.39 23.29
C GLY A 501 4.87 -8.53 23.50
N THR A 502 5.40 -9.75 23.57
CA THR A 502 6.83 -10.03 23.78
C THR A 502 7.40 -10.90 22.66
N ILE A 503 8.69 -10.73 22.33
CA ILE A 503 9.41 -11.65 21.44
C ILE A 503 9.86 -12.86 22.26
N VAL A 504 9.34 -14.04 21.93
CA VAL A 504 9.68 -15.30 22.62
C VAL A 504 10.74 -16.11 21.89
N SER A 505 10.89 -15.93 20.58
CA SER A 505 12.05 -16.42 19.82
C SER A 505 12.37 -15.53 18.62
N ASP A 506 13.65 -15.43 18.30
CA ASP A 506 14.19 -14.66 17.18
C ASP A 506 15.45 -15.35 16.66
N THR A 507 15.51 -15.64 15.37
CA THR A 507 16.68 -16.30 14.77
C THR A 507 17.80 -15.33 14.41
N ASP A 508 17.67 -14.02 14.65
CA ASP A 508 18.74 -13.04 14.41
C ASP A 508 19.99 -13.38 15.26
N PRO A 509 21.15 -13.68 14.63
CA PRO A 509 22.39 -14.01 15.34
C PRO A 509 22.93 -12.86 16.20
N LYS A 510 22.45 -11.62 16.02
CA LYS A 510 22.83 -10.44 16.83
C LYS A 510 21.76 -10.05 17.86
N GLY A 511 20.64 -10.77 17.93
CA GLY A 511 19.51 -10.45 18.80
C GLY A 511 19.85 -10.65 20.28
N LYS A 512 19.97 -9.55 21.03
CA LYS A 512 19.77 -9.59 22.49
C LYS A 512 18.31 -9.98 22.72
N THR A 513 18.07 -11.09 23.41
CA THR A 513 16.77 -11.37 24.04
C THR A 513 16.50 -10.24 25.04
N SER A 514 15.85 -9.17 24.57
CA SER A 514 15.33 -8.15 25.47
C SER A 514 14.13 -8.79 26.16
N ALA A 515 14.30 -9.12 27.44
CA ALA A 515 13.17 -9.44 28.31
C ALA A 515 12.29 -8.18 28.36
N SER A 516 11.29 -8.11 27.50
CA SER A 516 10.19 -7.18 27.68
C SER A 516 9.42 -7.70 28.88
N SER A 517 9.36 -6.89 29.94
CA SER A 517 8.47 -7.13 31.08
C SER A 517 7.06 -7.38 30.54
N ALA A 518 6.32 -8.31 31.16
CA ALA A 518 4.91 -8.53 30.89
C ALA A 518 4.20 -7.16 30.81
N GLN A 519 3.77 -6.78 29.61
CA GLN A 519 3.15 -5.48 29.39
C GLN A 519 1.78 -5.49 30.04
N ASP A 520 1.50 -4.49 30.88
CA ASP A 520 0.16 -4.24 31.40
C ASP A 520 -0.83 -4.18 30.23
N HIS A 521 -1.77 -5.12 30.23
CA HIS A 521 -2.77 -5.34 29.18
C HIS A 521 -3.87 -4.26 29.16
N GLU A 522 -3.64 -3.13 29.83
CA GLU A 522 -4.63 -2.08 30.02
C GLU A 522 -4.53 -1.06 28.89
N ASN A 523 -5.08 -1.42 27.73
CA ASN A 523 -5.39 -0.43 26.71
C ASN A 523 -6.86 -0.02 26.88
N THR A 524 -7.11 1.29 26.97
CA THR A 524 -8.46 1.83 26.86
C THR A 524 -9.01 1.42 25.48
N GLY A 525 -10.02 0.55 25.46
CA GLY A 525 -10.46 -0.17 24.26
C GLY A 525 -10.89 0.69 23.09
N ARG A 526 -10.96 0.10 21.89
CA ARG A 526 -11.53 0.78 20.72
C ARG A 526 -13.02 1.03 20.92
N ASP A 527 -13.50 2.15 20.38
CA ASP A 527 -14.87 2.63 20.58
C ASP A 527 -15.90 1.84 19.75
N SER A 528 -15.45 1.06 18.75
CA SER A 528 -16.30 0.19 17.94
C SER A 528 -15.56 -1.01 17.34
N VAL A 529 -16.26 -2.12 17.12
CA VAL A 529 -15.77 -3.27 16.33
C VAL A 529 -15.51 -2.84 14.89
N ARG A 530 -16.36 -1.93 14.36
CA ARG A 530 -16.24 -1.38 13.01
C ARG A 530 -14.90 -0.72 12.74
N ALA A 531 -14.33 -0.02 13.72
CA ALA A 531 -13.00 0.55 13.60
C ALA A 531 -11.87 -0.49 13.52
N MET A 532 -12.06 -1.72 14.04
CA MET A 532 -11.01 -2.76 14.04
C MET A 532 -11.02 -3.63 12.79
N ILE A 533 -12.20 -3.87 12.20
CA ILE A 533 -12.36 -4.86 11.13
C ILE A 533 -13.18 -4.35 9.93
N GLY A 534 -13.51 -3.05 9.90
CA GLY A 534 -14.32 -2.44 8.85
C GLY A 534 -15.82 -2.78 8.93
N LYS A 535 -16.28 -3.51 9.94
CA LYS A 535 -17.69 -3.95 10.10
C LYS A 535 -18.05 -4.22 11.56
N GLY A 536 -19.33 -4.39 11.90
CA GLY A 536 -19.79 -4.52 13.28
C GLY A 536 -20.50 -3.26 13.78
N PRO A 537 -21.04 -3.26 15.02
CA PRO A 537 -21.72 -2.10 15.58
C PRO A 537 -20.75 -0.91 15.78
N GLY A 538 -21.30 0.30 15.63
CA GLY A 538 -20.60 1.58 15.83
C GLY A 538 -20.24 2.30 14.51
N ALA A 539 -19.82 3.56 14.63
CA ALA A 539 -19.33 4.37 13.50
C ALA A 539 -17.80 4.26 13.37
N LEU A 540 -17.27 4.54 12.18
CA LEU A 540 -15.86 4.90 12.02
C LEU A 540 -15.67 6.29 12.66
N VAL A 541 -14.69 6.40 13.54
CA VAL A 541 -14.25 7.69 14.09
C VAL A 541 -12.96 8.03 13.34
N ASN A 542 -13.03 9.01 12.45
CA ASN A 542 -11.86 9.51 11.69
C ASN A 542 -10.93 10.35 12.58
#